data_AF-A0A7S1UVG3-F1
#
_entry.id   AF-A0A7S1UVG3-F1
#
_cell.length_a   1.000
_cell.length_b   1.000
_cell.length_c   1.000
_cell.angle_alpha   90.00
_cell.angle_beta   90.00
_cell.angle_gamma   90.00
#
_symmetry.space_group_name_H-M   'P 1'
#
loop_
_entity.id
_entity.type
_entity.pdbx_description
1 polymer ?
#
loop_
_entity_poly.entity_id
_entity_poly.type
_entity_poly.pdbx_seq_one_letter_code
_entity_poly.pdbx_strand_id
1 'polypeptide(L)'
;GFSFTIWLRITKPPKVVGDSVPGNLFILDLSSPPSHHHNHYLSLWYDMQDQRFNVLSSASYRNEPTCFPASALRVGVWHHLLLTYLPPKRPMLSRQATLGLFVDGRPLEAQVNVQSVNLPPNTRVHIGVPNPHLAVSRYVR
;
A
#
# COMPACT_ATOMS: atom_id res chain seq x y z
N GLY A 1 -14.47 -9.01 -0.66
CA GLY A 1 -13.40 -8.44 0.19
C GLY A 1 -12.22 -9.37 0.17
N PHE A 2 -11.07 -8.91 0.64
CA PHE A 2 -9.89 -9.76 0.76
C PHE A 2 -9.10 -9.44 2.01
N SER A 3 -8.17 -10.32 2.36
CA SER A 3 -7.14 -10.06 3.36
C SER A 3 -5.80 -10.49 2.80
N PHE A 4 -4.75 -9.74 3.13
CA PHE A 4 -3.38 -9.99 2.71
C PHE A 4 -2.50 -9.95 3.95
N THR A 5 -1.64 -10.96 4.10
CA THR A 5 -0.68 -11.03 5.20
C THR A 5 0.73 -11.22 4.66
N ILE A 6 1.69 -10.58 5.33
CA ILE A 6 3.12 -10.76 5.05
C ILE A 6 3.91 -10.66 6.34
N TRP A 7 4.97 -11.46 6.44
CA TRP A 7 6.05 -11.26 7.40
C TRP A 7 7.21 -10.59 6.68
N LEU A 8 7.72 -9.49 7.22
CA LEU A 8 8.85 -8.78 6.65
C LEU A 8 9.85 -8.38 7.73
N ARG A 9 11.12 -8.23 7.32
CA ARG A 9 12.19 -7.74 8.17
C ARG A 9 12.99 -6.69 7.43
N ILE A 10 13.00 -5.48 7.96
CA ILE A 10 13.73 -4.37 7.36
C ILE A 10 15.19 -4.47 7.79
N THR A 11 16.10 -4.72 6.84
CA THR A 11 17.54 -4.74 7.11
C THR A 11 18.15 -3.40 6.71
N LYS A 12 19.06 -2.86 7.53
CA LYS A 12 19.89 -1.73 7.08
C LYS A 12 20.72 -2.19 5.88
N PRO A 13 20.81 -1.40 4.81
CA PRO A 13 21.80 -1.68 3.79
C PRO A 13 23.19 -1.67 4.43
N PRO A 14 24.12 -2.53 3.99
CA PRO A 14 25.49 -2.50 4.47
C PRO A 14 26.09 -1.13 4.10
N LYS A 15 26.27 -0.27 5.12
CA LYS A 15 26.92 1.05 5.10
C LYS A 15 27.07 1.67 3.71
N VAL A 16 26.00 2.28 3.20
CA VAL A 16 26.17 3.32 2.18
C VAL A 16 26.78 4.52 2.90
N VAL A 17 28.01 4.87 2.52
CA VAL A 17 28.70 6.07 3.00
C VAL A 17 28.01 7.27 2.37
N GLY A 18 27.13 7.91 3.14
CA GLY A 18 26.35 9.08 2.73
C GLY A 18 24.98 9.06 3.38
N ASP A 19 24.42 10.23 3.68
CA ASP A 19 23.08 10.44 4.23
C ASP A 19 21.98 10.01 3.22
N SER A 20 21.94 8.72 2.85
CA SER A 20 20.95 8.21 1.93
C SER A 20 19.59 8.17 2.63
N VAL A 21 18.71 9.05 2.18
CA VAL A 21 17.32 9.22 2.60
C VAL A 21 16.64 7.86 2.80
N PRO A 22 15.89 7.65 3.90
CA PRO A 22 15.11 6.44 4.09
C PRO A 22 14.08 6.27 2.94
N GLY A 23 14.26 5.22 2.12
CA GLY A 23 13.48 4.95 0.91
C GLY A 23 12.09 4.35 1.18
N ASN A 24 11.44 3.86 0.13
CA ASN A 24 10.10 3.27 0.21
C ASN A 24 10.14 1.74 0.24
N LEU A 25 9.29 1.12 1.06
CA LEU A 25 9.08 -0.34 1.04
C LEU A 25 7.74 -0.65 0.36
N PHE A 26 7.79 -1.25 -0.82
CA PHE A 26 6.58 -1.64 -1.55
C PHE A 26 6.03 -2.96 -1.01
N ILE A 27 4.84 -2.94 -0.40
CA ILE A 27 4.31 -4.07 0.36
C ILE A 27 3.37 -4.91 -0.49
N LEU A 28 2.43 -4.25 -1.16
CA LEU A 28 1.41 -4.90 -1.97
C LEU A 28 1.09 -4.00 -3.15
N ASP A 29 1.03 -4.57 -4.34
CA ASP A 29 0.35 -3.98 -5.48
C ASP A 29 -0.55 -5.02 -6.13
N LEU A 30 -1.81 -4.67 -6.30
CA LEU A 30 -2.80 -5.42 -7.07
C LEU A 30 -3.02 -4.63 -8.35
N SER A 31 -2.52 -5.11 -9.48
CA SER A 31 -2.67 -4.41 -10.75
C SER A 31 -3.08 -5.33 -11.89
N SER A 32 -3.89 -4.81 -12.80
CA SER A 32 -4.19 -5.47 -14.07
C SER A 32 -3.01 -5.29 -15.04
N PRO A 33 -2.76 -6.24 -15.95
CA PRO A 33 -1.84 -6.02 -17.06
C PRO A 33 -2.18 -4.72 -17.80
N PRO A 34 -1.17 -3.99 -18.31
CA PRO A 34 -1.40 -2.76 -19.03
C PRO A 34 -2.30 -3.04 -20.24
N SER A 35 -3.50 -2.46 -20.22
CA SER A 35 -4.44 -2.50 -21.34
C SER A 35 -4.57 -1.10 -21.92
N HIS A 36 -4.94 -0.99 -23.20
CA HIS A 36 -5.02 0.28 -23.91
C HIS A 36 -6.03 1.30 -23.33
N HIS A 37 -6.88 0.90 -22.38
CA HIS A 37 -7.98 1.75 -21.92
C HIS A 37 -7.96 2.08 -20.44
N HIS A 38 -7.63 1.16 -19.53
CA HIS A 38 -7.56 1.48 -18.09
C HIS A 38 -6.58 0.58 -17.34
N ASN A 39 -5.76 1.19 -16.48
CA ASN A 39 -4.92 0.48 -15.52
C ASN A 39 -5.60 0.49 -14.16
N HIS A 40 -6.20 -0.63 -13.77
CA HIS A 40 -6.82 -0.79 -12.46
C HIS A 40 -5.77 -1.24 -11.47
N TYR A 41 -5.57 -0.47 -10.40
CA TYR A 41 -4.62 -0.84 -9.36
C TYR A 41 -5.02 -0.42 -7.95
N LEU A 42 -4.48 -1.15 -6.97
CA LEU A 42 -4.46 -0.81 -5.55
C LEU A 42 -3.08 -1.14 -4.98
N SER A 43 -2.40 -0.14 -4.43
CA SER A 43 -1.02 -0.27 -3.95
C SER A 43 -0.90 0.20 -2.52
N LEU A 44 -0.09 -0.52 -1.75
CA LEU A 44 0.30 -0.21 -0.37
C LEU A 44 1.82 -0.18 -0.29
N TRP A 45 2.37 0.88 0.26
CA TRP A 45 3.79 0.98 0.58
C TRP A 45 3.99 1.60 1.95
N TYR A 46 5.18 1.41 2.51
CA TYR A 46 5.62 2.05 3.73
C TYR A 46 6.69 3.09 3.41
N ASP A 47 6.45 4.31 3.85
CA ASP A 47 7.39 5.42 3.78
C ASP A 47 8.27 5.36 5.04
N MET A 48 9.56 5.08 4.84
CA MET A 48 10.53 4.97 5.93
C MET A 48 10.90 6.33 6.53
N GLN A 49 10.68 7.44 5.81
CA GLN A 49 10.95 8.78 6.34
C GLN A 49 9.84 9.20 7.30
N ASP A 50 8.59 9.09 6.85
CA ASP A 50 7.43 9.51 7.62
C ASP A 50 6.87 8.41 8.53
N GLN A 51 7.49 7.22 8.50
CA GLN A 51 7.13 6.04 9.30
C GLN A 51 5.64 5.70 9.20
N ARG A 52 5.10 5.70 7.98
CA ARG A 52 3.67 5.53 7.73
C ARG A 52 3.39 4.66 6.52
N PHE A 53 2.24 4.00 6.56
CA PHE A 53 1.72 3.25 5.44
C PHE A 53 0.87 4.16 4.56
N ASN A 54 1.06 4.07 3.25
CA ASN A 54 0.34 4.84 2.26
C ASN A 54 -0.36 3.90 1.29
N VAL A 55 -1.55 4.29 0.87
CA VAL A 55 -2.35 3.57 -0.11
C VAL A 55 -2.69 4.47 -1.26
N LEU A 56 -2.54 3.96 -2.48
CA LEU A 56 -3.01 4.60 -3.68
C LEU A 56 -3.82 3.61 -4.52
N SER A 57 -4.88 4.08 -5.14
CA SER A 57 -5.65 3.30 -6.10
C SER A 57 -5.79 4.07 -7.40
N SER A 58 -6.09 3.37 -8.50
CA SER A 58 -6.43 4.00 -9.77
C SER A 58 -7.69 4.85 -9.73
N ALA A 59 -8.48 4.74 -8.65
CA ALA A 59 -9.67 5.54 -8.40
C ALA A 59 -9.41 6.72 -7.43
N SER A 60 -8.19 6.88 -6.90
CA SER A 60 -7.90 7.95 -5.94
C SER A 60 -8.11 9.33 -6.57
N TYR A 61 -8.82 10.21 -5.85
CA TYR A 61 -9.06 11.59 -6.30
C TYR A 61 -7.72 12.33 -6.43
N ARG A 62 -7.49 12.98 -7.58
CA ARG A 62 -6.23 13.69 -7.91
C ARG A 62 -4.96 12.83 -7.81
N ASN A 63 -5.09 11.50 -7.78
CA ASN A 63 -3.98 10.57 -7.54
C ASN A 63 -3.23 10.81 -6.21
N GLU A 64 -3.88 11.38 -5.21
CA GLU A 64 -3.27 11.58 -3.90
C GLU A 64 -3.36 10.29 -3.05
N PRO A 65 -2.29 9.89 -2.37
CA PRO A 65 -2.31 8.74 -1.48
C PRO A 65 -3.12 9.03 -0.22
N THR A 66 -3.80 8.00 0.27
CA THR A 66 -4.41 7.99 1.60
C THR A 66 -3.44 7.34 2.58
N CYS A 67 -3.15 8.03 3.68
CA CYS A 67 -2.16 7.57 4.65
C CYS A 67 -2.84 6.97 5.89
N PHE A 68 -2.30 5.87 6.40
CA PHE A 68 -2.58 5.43 7.76
C PHE A 68 -1.86 6.34 8.77
N PRO A 69 -2.27 6.33 10.05
CA PRO A 69 -1.49 6.92 11.13
C PRO A 69 -0.05 6.39 11.14
N ALA A 70 0.88 7.22 11.62
CA ALA A 70 2.28 6.83 11.74
C ALA A 70 2.42 5.58 12.64
N SER A 71 3.19 4.61 12.17
CA SER A 71 3.42 3.34 12.85
C SER A 71 4.83 2.86 12.54
N ALA A 72 5.75 3.10 13.47
CA ALA A 72 7.15 2.80 13.27
C ALA A 72 7.42 1.28 13.19
N LEU A 73 8.04 0.86 12.08
CA LEU A 73 8.61 -0.48 11.92
C LEU A 73 10.07 -0.48 12.36
N ARG A 74 10.43 -1.42 13.24
CA ARG A 74 11.79 -1.53 13.78
C ARG A 74 12.70 -2.27 12.81
N VAL A 75 13.81 -1.63 12.45
CA VAL A 75 14.88 -2.26 11.69
C VAL A 75 15.42 -3.48 12.45
N GLY A 76 15.66 -4.56 11.71
CA GLY A 76 16.25 -5.79 12.23
C GLY A 76 15.25 -6.70 12.95
N VAL A 77 13.98 -6.30 13.07
CA VAL A 77 12.91 -7.07 13.70
C VAL A 77 11.96 -7.60 12.63
N TRP A 78 11.46 -8.82 12.83
CA TRP A 78 10.37 -9.37 12.02
C TRP A 78 9.05 -8.73 12.43
N HIS A 79 8.35 -8.17 11.45
CA HIS A 79 7.02 -7.62 11.61
C HIS A 79 6.02 -8.43 10.81
N HIS A 80 4.86 -8.69 11.41
CA HIS A 80 3.70 -9.24 10.74
C HIS A 80 2.75 -8.12 10.36
N LEU A 81 2.45 -8.01 9.06
CA LEU A 81 1.45 -7.08 8.55
C LEU A 81 0.23 -7.87 8.09
N LEU A 82 -0.95 -7.41 8.49
CA LEU A 82 -2.23 -7.89 7.98
C LEU A 82 -3.04 -6.71 7.45
N LEU A 83 -3.28 -6.70 6.15
CA LEU A 83 -4.17 -5.77 5.46
C LEU A 83 -5.53 -6.44 5.24
N THR A 84 -6.59 -5.70 5.51
CA THR A 84 -7.97 -6.12 5.24
C THR A 84 -8.62 -5.13 4.29
N TYR A 85 -9.33 -5.62 3.27
CA TYR A 85 -10.08 -4.81 2.32
C TYR A 85 -11.55 -5.20 2.34
N LEU A 86 -12.37 -4.25 2.77
CA LEU A 86 -13.82 -4.36 2.82
C LEU A 86 -14.43 -3.52 1.70
N PRO A 87 -15.00 -4.16 0.65
CA PRO A 87 -15.66 -3.41 -0.41
C PRO A 87 -16.91 -2.69 0.12
N PRO A 88 -17.41 -1.66 -0.59
CA PRO A 88 -18.63 -0.97 -0.21
C PRO A 88 -19.80 -1.94 -0.07
N LYS A 89 -20.51 -1.91 1.07
CA LYS A 89 -21.73 -2.71 1.30
C LYS A 89 -22.87 -2.32 0.35
N ARG A 90 -22.91 -1.06 -0.10
CA ARG A 90 -23.93 -0.52 -1.01
C ARG A 90 -23.24 0.28 -2.14
N PRO A 91 -22.71 -0.39 -3.17
CA PRO A 91 -21.89 0.25 -4.20
C PRO A 91 -22.61 1.35 -4.99
N MET A 92 -23.96 1.35 -5.01
CA MET A 92 -24.76 2.40 -5.65
C MET A 92 -24.83 3.70 -4.83
N LEU A 93 -24.57 3.66 -3.52
CA LEU A 93 -24.64 4.81 -2.61
C LEU A 93 -23.25 5.31 -2.18
N SER A 94 -22.28 4.41 -2.07
CA SER A 94 -20.90 4.74 -1.75
C SER A 94 -19.97 3.86 -2.55
N ARG A 95 -18.98 4.49 -3.19
CA ARG A 95 -17.86 3.80 -3.82
C ARG A 95 -16.66 3.67 -2.88
N GLN A 96 -16.80 3.96 -1.58
CA GLN A 96 -15.69 3.83 -0.65
C GLN A 96 -15.56 2.40 -0.13
N ALA A 97 -14.36 1.86 -0.26
CA ALA A 97 -13.93 0.65 0.41
C ALA A 97 -13.13 1.03 1.67
N THR A 98 -13.20 0.19 2.68
CA THR A 98 -12.49 0.41 3.95
C THR A 98 -11.31 -0.54 4.03
N LEU A 99 -10.14 0.03 4.33
CA LEU A 99 -8.91 -0.68 4.57
C LEU A 99 -8.56 -0.63 6.06
N GLY A 100 -8.35 -1.80 6.65
CA GLY A 100 -7.77 -1.94 7.98
C GLY A 100 -6.37 -2.53 7.89
N LEU A 101 -5.43 -1.99 8.65
CA LEU A 101 -4.05 -2.49 8.72
C LEU A 101 -3.73 -2.87 10.16
N PHE A 102 -3.08 -4.02 10.34
CA PHE A 102 -2.61 -4.52 11.62
C PHE A 102 -1.11 -4.74 11.54
N VAL A 103 -0.38 -4.32 12.57
CA VAL A 103 1.06 -4.54 12.74
C VAL A 103 1.26 -5.37 14.00
N ASP A 104 1.91 -6.52 13.87
CA ASP A 104 2.19 -7.47 14.95
C ASP A 104 0.91 -7.85 15.74
N GLY A 105 -0.20 -8.01 15.00
CA GLY A 105 -1.51 -8.36 15.55
C GLY A 105 -2.31 -7.20 16.16
N ARG A 106 -1.76 -5.98 16.17
CA ARG A 106 -2.44 -4.78 16.67
C ARG A 106 -2.99 -3.94 15.52
N PRO A 107 -4.28 -3.56 15.54
CA PRO A 107 -4.82 -2.65 14.51
C PRO A 107 -4.14 -1.29 14.64
N LEU A 108 -3.87 -0.65 13.51
CA LEU A 108 -3.60 0.78 13.50
C LEU A 108 -4.88 1.52 13.88
N GLU A 109 -4.73 2.59 14.66
CA GLU A 109 -5.83 3.29 15.34
C GLU A 109 -6.93 3.81 14.40
N ALA A 110 -6.63 3.96 13.10
CA ALA A 110 -7.60 4.36 12.09
C ALA A 110 -7.67 3.35 10.93
N GLN A 111 -8.89 2.99 10.56
CA GLN A 111 -9.18 2.45 9.24
C GLN A 111 -9.15 3.60 8.23
N VAL A 112 -8.65 3.33 7.02
CA VAL A 112 -8.63 4.32 5.95
C VAL A 112 -9.68 3.97 4.90
N ASN A 113 -10.44 4.97 4.48
CA ASN A 113 -11.39 4.81 3.39
C ASN A 113 -10.71 5.20 2.08
N VAL A 114 -10.77 4.30 1.10
CA VAL A 114 -10.24 4.52 -0.24
C VAL A 114 -11.35 4.36 -1.25
N GLN A 115 -11.16 4.90 -2.45
CA GLN A 115 -12.09 4.60 -3.52
C GLN A 115 -11.97 3.13 -3.91
N SER A 116 -13.12 2.46 -3.99
CA SER A 116 -13.25 1.07 -4.38
C SER A 116 -12.77 0.92 -5.82
N VAL A 117 -11.87 -0.03 -6.02
CA VAL A 117 -11.37 -0.41 -7.33
C VAL A 117 -12.04 -1.71 -7.74
N ASN A 118 -12.53 -1.77 -8.97
CA ASN A 118 -13.03 -3.01 -9.53
C ASN A 118 -11.86 -3.73 -10.20
N LEU A 119 -11.16 -4.58 -9.45
CA LEU A 119 -10.01 -5.33 -9.94
C LEU A 119 -10.50 -6.45 -10.87
N PRO A 120 -10.07 -6.48 -12.15
CA PRO A 120 -10.50 -7.50 -13.09
C PRO A 120 -9.96 -8.91 -12.74
N PRO A 121 -10.54 -9.99 -13.29
CA PRO A 121 -10.12 -11.36 -12.98
C PRO A 121 -8.66 -11.69 -13.30
N ASN A 122 -8.03 -10.94 -14.20
CA ASN A 122 -6.63 -11.11 -14.58
C ASN A 122 -5.66 -10.25 -13.74
N THR A 123 -6.13 -9.62 -12.66
CA THR A 123 -5.29 -8.89 -11.71
C THR A 123 -4.20 -9.78 -11.14
N ARG A 124 -2.99 -9.23 -11.07
CA ARG A 124 -1.83 -9.88 -10.48
C ARG A 124 -1.49 -9.25 -9.15
N VAL A 125 -0.88 -10.05 -8.28
CA VAL A 125 -0.31 -9.61 -7.01
C VAL A 125 1.19 -9.40 -7.22
N HIS A 126 1.66 -8.21 -6.89
CA HIS A 126 3.07 -7.83 -6.91
C HIS A 126 3.50 -7.46 -5.49
N ILE A 127 4.68 -7.92 -5.08
CA ILE A 127 5.23 -7.71 -3.73
C ILE A 127 6.67 -7.21 -3.88
N GLY A 128 7.06 -6.19 -3.12
CA GLY A 128 8.42 -5.67 -3.12
C GLY A 128 8.78 -4.77 -4.31
N VAL A 129 7.83 -4.49 -5.21
CA VAL A 129 8.05 -3.65 -6.39
C VAL A 129 6.98 -2.56 -6.51
N PRO A 130 7.35 -1.34 -6.94
CA PRO A 130 6.36 -0.33 -7.28
C PRO A 130 5.62 -0.72 -8.54
N ASN A 131 4.34 -0.36 -8.62
CA ASN A 131 3.70 -0.36 -9.93
C ASN A 131 4.23 0.80 -10.80
N PRO A 132 4.07 0.74 -12.13
CA PRO A 132 4.59 1.77 -13.01
C PRO A 132 4.08 3.19 -12.70
N HIS A 133 2.85 3.35 -12.19
CA HIS A 133 2.31 4.67 -11.83
C HIS A 133 3.00 5.25 -10.61
N LEU A 134 3.22 4.44 -9.57
CA LEU A 134 3.95 4.83 -8.39
C LEU A 134 5.42 5.10 -8.75
N ALA A 135 6.05 4.25 -9.56
CA ALA A 135 7.45 4.40 -9.94
C ALA A 135 7.77 5.75 -10.62
N VAL A 136 6.83 6.30 -11.39
CA VAL A 136 6.98 7.63 -12.02
C VAL A 136 6.36 8.77 -11.20
N SER A 137 5.77 8.46 -10.04
CA SER A 137 5.15 9.46 -9.17
C SER A 137 6.20 10.20 -8.34
N ARG A 138 5.82 11.35 -7.77
CA ARG A 138 6.67 12.11 -6.84
C ARG A 138 6.59 11.59 -5.39
N TYR A 139 5.77 10.58 -5.13
CA TYR A 139 5.49 10.07 -3.79
C TYR A 139 6.52 9.06 -3.30
N VAL A 140 7.21 8.39 -4.22
CA VAL A 140 8.18 7.34 -3.90
C VAL A 140 9.53 7.68 -4.51
N ARG A 141 10.58 7.31 -3.78
CA ARG A 141 11.99 7.57 -4.04
C ARG A 141 12.79 6.33 -3.68
#